data_AF-A0A1G7G1G0-F1
#
_entry.id   AF-A0A1G7G1G0-F1
#
_cell.length_a   1.000
_cell.length_b   1.000
_cell.length_c   1.000
_cell.angle_alpha   90.00
_cell.angle_beta   90.00
_cell.angle_gamma   90.00
#
_symmetry.space_group_name_H-M   'P 1'
#
loop_
_entity.id
_entity.type
_entity.pdbx_description
1 polymer ?
#
loop_
_entity_poly.entity_id
_entity_poly.type
_entity_poly.pdbx_seq_one_letter_code
_entity_poly.pdbx_strand_id
1 'polypeptide(L)'
;MPEDLDPSRPDEAALLVERIAQLESALRSRPVIEQAKGMLMLVHRCDEEQAFRMLIAVSQSSNRKLREIATEIVEVLPSGGTLAADIADAFDVERRR
;
A
#
# COMPACT_ATOMS: atom_id res chain seq x y z
N MET A 1 19.30 -15.06 -44.92
CA MET A 1 19.17 -13.62 -44.62
C MET A 1 18.23 -13.52 -43.44
N PRO A 2 18.67 -13.12 -42.23
CA PRO A 2 17.76 -12.95 -41.12
C PRO A 2 16.90 -11.70 -41.36
N GLU A 3 15.59 -11.87 -41.19
CA GLU A 3 14.57 -10.83 -41.27
C GLU A 3 14.91 -9.65 -40.36
N ASP A 4 14.98 -8.48 -40.99
CA ASP A 4 14.70 -7.14 -40.49
C ASP A 4 14.34 -7.03 -39.00
N LEU A 5 15.38 -6.80 -38.18
CA LEU A 5 15.21 -6.24 -36.84
C LEU A 5 14.83 -4.76 -37.01
N ASP A 6 13.54 -4.44 -37.07
CA ASP A 6 13.05 -3.06 -37.06
C ASP A 6 13.52 -2.34 -35.79
N PRO A 7 14.45 -1.36 -35.88
CA PRO A 7 14.98 -0.65 -34.72
C PRO A 7 13.97 0.29 -34.06
N SER A 8 12.79 0.48 -34.68
CA SER A 8 11.67 1.27 -34.16
C SER A 8 10.72 0.45 -33.29
N ARG A 9 10.85 -0.89 -33.32
CA ARG A 9 10.07 -1.78 -32.45
C ARG A 9 10.64 -1.64 -31.05
N PRO A 10 9.84 -1.18 -30.05
CA PRO A 10 10.33 -1.12 -28.68
C PRO A 10 10.84 -2.51 -28.31
N ASP A 11 12.01 -2.57 -27.67
CA ASP A 11 12.60 -3.83 -27.21
C ASP A 11 11.55 -4.54 -26.35
N GLU A 12 10.95 -5.59 -26.93
CA GLU A 12 9.85 -6.33 -26.34
C GLU A 12 10.30 -6.96 -25.02
N ALA A 13 11.59 -7.32 -24.93
CA ALA A 13 12.19 -7.79 -23.69
C ALA A 13 12.23 -6.68 -22.63
N ALA A 14 12.60 -5.44 -23.00
CA ALA A 14 12.62 -4.31 -22.07
C ALA A 14 11.22 -3.97 -21.54
N LEU A 15 10.18 -4.01 -22.38
CA LEU A 15 8.79 -3.77 -21.96
C LEU A 15 8.31 -4.86 -20.99
N LEU A 16 8.63 -6.13 -21.26
CA LEU A 16 8.30 -7.24 -20.39
C LEU A 16 9.01 -7.13 -19.03
N VAL A 17 10.29 -6.73 -19.01
CA VAL A 17 11.06 -6.53 -17.78
C VAL A 17 10.43 -5.43 -16.91
N GLU A 18 10.07 -4.29 -17.48
CA GLU A 18 9.39 -3.21 -16.75
C GLU A 18 8.04 -3.68 -16.18
N ARG A 19 7.27 -4.45 -16.96
CA ARG A 19 5.98 -4.98 -16.51
C ARG A 19 6.14 -5.96 -15.34
N ILE A 20 7.14 -6.83 -15.40
CA ILE A 20 7.48 -7.75 -14.31
C ILE A 20 7.84 -6.96 -13.05
N ALA A 21 8.70 -5.93 -13.16
CA ALA A 21 9.10 -5.11 -12.01
C ALA A 21 7.90 -4.43 -11.31
N GLN A 22 6.94 -3.91 -12.09
CA GLN A 22 5.71 -3.32 -11.56
C GLN A 22 4.84 -4.34 -10.83
N LEU A 23 4.66 -5.54 -11.41
CA LEU A 23 3.89 -6.63 -10.80
C LEU A 23 4.54 -7.12 -9.51
N GLU A 24 5.86 -7.33 -9.51
CA GLU A 24 6.59 -7.72 -8.32
C GLU A 24 6.48 -6.64 -7.22
N SER A 25 6.56 -5.36 -7.59
CA SER A 25 6.38 -4.28 -6.62
C SER A 25 4.98 -4.31 -6.00
N ALA A 26 3.95 -4.58 -6.79
CA ALA A 26 2.58 -4.72 -6.29
C ALA A 26 2.46 -5.94 -5.35
N LEU A 27 3.04 -7.07 -5.75
CA LEU A 27 3.05 -8.30 -4.95
C LEU A 27 3.79 -8.13 -3.62
N ARG A 28 4.89 -7.38 -3.58
CA ARG A 28 5.62 -7.07 -2.34
C ARG A 28 4.82 -6.21 -1.36
N SER A 29 3.93 -5.35 -1.86
CA SER A 29 3.13 -4.46 -1.00
C SER A 29 1.88 -5.13 -0.41
N ARG A 30 1.34 -6.17 -1.04
CA ARG A 30 0.11 -6.84 -0.57
C ARG A 30 0.23 -7.39 0.86
N PRO A 31 1.31 -8.11 1.24
CA PRO A 31 1.41 -8.67 2.60
C PRO A 31 1.33 -7.63 3.71
N VAL A 32 2.04 -6.51 3.58
CA VAL A 32 2.07 -5.48 4.64
C VAL A 32 0.74 -4.74 4.77
N ILE A 33 0.05 -4.53 3.64
CA ILE A 33 -1.29 -3.89 3.63
C ILE A 33 -2.31 -4.80 4.31
N GLU A 34 -2.30 -6.10 4.00
CA GLU A 34 -3.19 -7.07 4.64
C GLU A 34 -2.91 -7.23 6.13
N GLN A 35 -1.63 -7.21 6.54
CA GLN A 35 -1.26 -7.20 7.96
C GLN A 35 -1.79 -5.96 8.69
N ALA A 36 -1.57 -4.78 8.12
CA ALA A 36 -2.07 -3.52 8.68
C ALA A 36 -3.61 -3.54 8.80
N LYS A 37 -4.33 -4.03 7.78
CA LYS A 37 -5.79 -4.22 7.85
C LYS A 37 -6.19 -5.12 9.02
N GLY A 38 -5.55 -6.28 9.18
CA GLY A 38 -5.84 -7.20 10.28
C GLY A 38 -5.61 -6.57 11.66
N MET A 39 -4.54 -5.79 11.81
CA MET A 39 -4.27 -5.04 13.05
C MET A 39 -5.35 -3.98 13.32
N LEU A 40 -5.76 -3.23 12.29
CA LEU A 40 -6.81 -2.23 12.41
C LEU A 40 -8.16 -2.86 12.77
N MET A 41 -8.52 -3.99 12.16
CA MET A 41 -9.72 -4.75 12.51
C MET A 41 -9.72 -5.12 14.00
N LEU A 42 -8.58 -5.55 14.55
CA LEU A 42 -8.46 -5.90 15.96
C LEU A 42 -8.55 -4.68 16.88
N VAL A 43 -7.83 -3.60 16.56
CA VAL A 43 -7.75 -2.39 17.39
C VAL A 43 -9.06 -1.60 17.37
N HIS A 44 -9.67 -1.47 16.19
CA HIS A 44 -10.87 -0.64 15.98
C HIS A 44 -12.18 -1.44 15.98
N ARG A 45 -12.11 -2.78 16.08
CA ARG A 45 -13.27 -3.68 16.06
C ARG A 45 -14.17 -3.46 14.83
N CYS A 46 -13.54 -3.28 13.67
CA CYS A 46 -14.21 -3.06 12.41
C CYS A 46 -14.04 -4.26 11.47
N ASP A 47 -14.83 -4.30 10.39
CA ASP A 47 -14.63 -5.27 9.32
C ASP A 47 -13.46 -4.87 8.39
N GLU A 48 -13.17 -5.76 7.43
CA GLU A 48 -12.09 -5.59 6.46
C GLU A 48 -12.27 -4.35 5.57
N GLU A 49 -13.50 -4.07 5.15
CA GLU A 49 -13.81 -2.95 4.26
C GLU A 49 -13.57 -1.62 4.98
N GLN A 50 -14.04 -1.51 6.22
CA GLN A 50 -13.79 -0.37 7.09
C GLN A 50 -12.29 -0.17 7.34
N ALA A 51 -11.55 -1.25 7.64
CA ALA A 51 -10.09 -1.17 7.83
C ALA A 51 -9.37 -0.66 6.58
N PHE A 52 -9.78 -1.12 5.40
CA PHE A 52 -9.18 -0.66 4.16
C PHE A 52 -9.55 0.79 3.83
N ARG A 53 -10.79 1.21 4.08
CA ARG A 53 -11.21 2.62 3.95
C ARG A 53 -10.38 3.53 4.85
N MET A 54 -10.09 3.11 6.08
CA MET A 54 -9.24 3.87 7.01
C MET A 54 -7.82 4.06 6.44
N LEU A 55 -7.20 3.02 5.87
CA LEU A 55 -5.89 3.14 5.22
C LEU A 55 -5.92 4.11 4.03
N ILE A 56 -6.99 4.08 3.23
CA ILE A 56 -7.18 5.00 2.09
C ILE A 56 -7.33 6.44 2.58
N ALA A 57 -8.13 6.67 3.61
CA ALA A 57 -8.36 8.00 4.18
C ALA A 57 -7.05 8.62 4.66
N VAL A 58 -6.22 7.85 5.39
CA VAL A 58 -4.89 8.28 5.83
C VAL A 58 -3.98 8.58 4.62
N SER A 59 -3.98 7.72 3.61
CA SER A 59 -3.16 7.92 2.39
C SER A 59 -3.52 9.20 1.66
N GLN A 60 -4.82 9.51 1.57
CA GLN A 60 -5.32 10.72 0.95
C GLN A 60 -5.01 11.97 1.77
N SER A 61 -5.20 11.93 3.10
CA SER A 61 -4.97 13.09 3.96
C SER A 61 -3.48 13.44 4.11
N SER A 62 -2.62 12.43 4.11
CA SER A 62 -1.16 12.59 4.28
C SER A 62 -0.40 12.71 2.95
N ASN A 63 -1.04 12.44 1.82
CA ASN A 63 -0.40 12.30 0.50
C ASN A 63 0.78 11.30 0.51
N ARG A 64 0.68 10.24 1.34
CA ARG A 64 1.68 9.17 1.47
C ARG A 64 1.20 7.91 0.79
N LYS A 65 2.14 7.08 0.33
CA LYS A 65 1.78 5.81 -0.30
C LYS A 65 1.15 4.89 0.72
N LEU A 66 0.07 4.22 0.36
CA LEU A 66 -0.67 3.31 1.25
C LEU A 66 0.22 2.21 1.86
N ARG A 67 1.24 1.73 1.13
CA ARG A 67 2.25 0.79 1.65
C ARG A 67 3.12 1.36 2.78
N GLU A 68 3.44 2.65 2.73
CA GLU A 68 4.29 3.32 3.74
C GLU A 68 3.50 3.48 5.03
N ILE A 69 2.21 3.84 4.92
CA ILE A 69 1.28 3.88 6.04
C ILE A 69 1.09 2.49 6.65
N ALA A 70 0.87 1.47 5.83
CA ALA A 70 0.73 0.09 6.30
C ALA A 70 1.98 -0.40 7.02
N THR A 71 3.17 -0.06 6.51
CA THR A 71 4.45 -0.39 7.14
C THR A 71 4.56 0.28 8.52
N GLU A 72 4.27 1.57 8.61
CA GLU A 72 4.31 2.29 9.88
C GLU A 72 3.35 1.69 10.92
N ILE A 73 2.14 1.33 10.51
CA ILE A 73 1.15 0.68 11.38
C ILE A 73 1.68 -0.64 11.92
N VAL A 74 2.25 -1.48 11.05
CA VAL A 74 2.80 -2.80 11.41
C VAL A 74 4.00 -2.69 12.34
N GLU A 75 4.83 -1.65 12.19
CA GLU A 75 6.01 -1.42 13.03
C GLU A 75 5.65 -0.81 14.40
N VAL A 76 4.68 0.09 14.45
CA VAL A 76 4.37 0.91 15.64
C VAL A 76 3.36 0.23 16.57
N LEU A 77 2.27 -0.35 16.04
CA LEU A 77 1.18 -0.88 16.88
C LEU A 77 1.62 -2.00 17.84
N PRO A 78 2.46 -2.99 17.45
CA PRO A 78 2.87 -4.06 18.36
C PRO A 78 3.67 -3.56 19.57
N SER A 79 4.35 -2.42 19.42
CA SER A 79 5.21 -1.84 20.45
C SER A 79 4.46 -0.87 21.37
N GLY A 80 3.15 -0.65 21.15
CA GLY A 80 2.38 0.39 21.82
C GLY A 80 2.88 1.81 21.51
N GLY A 81 3.59 1.97 20.39
CA GLY A 81 4.16 3.25 19.98
C GLY A 81 3.08 4.23 19.49
N THR A 82 3.49 5.48 19.31
CA THR A 82 2.62 6.54 18.78
C THR A 82 2.75 6.58 17.26
N LEU A 83 1.63 6.45 16.55
CA LEU A 83 1.59 6.67 15.09
C LEU A 83 1.82 8.14 14.78
N ALA A 84 2.30 8.44 13.57
CA ALA A 84 2.38 9.82 13.10
C ALA A 84 1.01 10.52 13.21
N ALA A 85 1.04 11.82 13.53
CA ALA A 85 -0.16 12.58 13.88
C ALA A 85 -1.21 12.59 12.75
N ASP A 86 -0.76 12.65 11.50
CA ASP A 86 -1.59 12.56 10.30
C ASP A 86 -2.38 11.23 10.22
N ILE A 87 -1.76 10.13 10.65
CA ILE A 87 -2.39 8.81 10.73
C ILE A 87 -3.41 8.77 11.88
N ALA A 88 -3.00 9.24 13.06
CA ALA A 88 -3.85 9.26 14.25
C ALA A 88 -5.12 10.11 14.04
N ASP A 89 -4.96 11.30 13.46
CA ASP A 89 -6.06 12.23 13.17
C ASP A 89 -7.08 11.62 12.21
N ALA A 90 -6.63 10.93 11.17
CA ALA A 90 -7.51 10.28 10.20
C ALA A 90 -8.34 9.14 10.84
N PHE A 91 -7.77 8.38 11.77
CA PHE A 91 -8.51 7.36 12.52
C PHE A 91 -9.51 7.95 13.51
N ASP A 92 -9.21 9.10 14.11
CA ASP A 92 -10.13 9.82 14.99
C ASP A 92 -11.32 10.41 14.24
N VAL A 93 -11.12 10.86 12.99
CA VAL A 93 -12.19 11.34 12.11
C VAL A 93 -13.15 10.20 11.73
N GLU A 94 -12.63 9.03 11.36
CA GLU A 94 -13.48 7.89 10.99
C GLU A 94 -14.29 7.36 12.18
N ARG A 95 -13.75 7.39 13.41
CA ARG A 95 -14.47 7.00 14.63
C ARG A 95 -15.67 7.88 14.98
N ARG A 96 -15.73 9.10 14.47
CA ARG A 96 -16.80 10.09 14.77
C ARG A 96 -17.95 10.07 13.74
N ARG A 97 -17.84 9.25 12.70
CA ARG A 97 -18.88 9.01 11.69
C ARG A 97 -19.70 7.77 12.04
#